data_AF-A0A0J7KQS0-F1
#
_entry.id   AF-A0A0J7KQS0-F1
#
_cell.length_a   1.000
_cell.length_b   1.000
_cell.length_c   1.000
_cell.angle_alpha   90.00
_cell.angle_beta   90.00
_cell.angle_gamma   90.00
#
_symmetry.space_group_name_H-M   'P 1'
#
loop_
_entity.id
_entity.type
_entity.pdbx_description
1 polymer ?
#
loop_
_entity_poly.entity_id
_entity_poly.type
_entity_poly.pdbx_seq_one_letter_code
_entity_poly.pdbx_strand_id
1 'polypeptide(L)'
;MDILQKAFRQYESAMGSAAATGDRLCQMEAMDGAARCLEVLRLQHKICNCRPLEFNTRLLEVAGSVGAKLLVRTVRSRLSRIYGSLGDEEQKGHHERLAIAMEEDLELRCGSCNEPFGLESDSLEALPCSHILHAR
;
A
#
# COMPACT_ATOMS: atom_id res chain seq x y z
N MET A 1 1.68 -20.27 -17.78
CA MET A 1 0.85 -19.14 -17.31
C MET A 1 1.63 -18.44 -16.20
N ASP A 2 1.88 -17.14 -16.34
CA ASP A 2 2.70 -16.34 -15.39
C ASP A 2 2.08 -16.41 -13.98
N ILE A 3 2.89 -16.71 -12.95
CA ILE A 3 2.44 -16.88 -11.56
C ILE A 3 1.70 -15.63 -11.08
N LEU A 4 2.15 -14.43 -11.49
CA LEU A 4 1.53 -13.16 -11.14
C LEU A 4 0.13 -13.01 -11.73
N GLN A 5 -0.10 -13.45 -12.96
CA GLN A 5 -1.42 -13.41 -13.58
C GLN A 5 -2.39 -14.39 -12.89
N LYS A 6 -1.89 -15.54 -12.45
CA LYS A 6 -2.69 -16.49 -11.66
C LYS A 6 -3.07 -15.88 -10.31
N ALA A 7 -2.11 -15.29 -9.60
CA ALA A 7 -2.36 -14.62 -8.31
C ALA A 7 -3.35 -13.47 -8.44
N PHE A 8 -3.18 -12.60 -9.45
CA PHE A 8 -4.08 -11.49 -9.72
C PHE A 8 -5.55 -11.95 -9.90
N ARG A 9 -5.78 -13.01 -10.70
CA ARG A 9 -7.13 -13.58 -10.88
C ARG A 9 -7.74 -14.12 -9.59
N GLN A 10 -6.93 -14.70 -8.70
CA GLN A 10 -7.41 -15.17 -7.41
C GLN A 10 -7.84 -14.00 -6.51
N TYR A 11 -7.07 -12.92 -6.49
CA TYR A 11 -7.45 -11.71 -5.77
C TYR A 11 -8.71 -11.05 -6.36
N GLU A 12 -8.87 -11.01 -7.68
CA GLU A 12 -10.11 -10.51 -8.31
C GLU A 12 -11.33 -11.35 -7.89
N SER A 13 -11.18 -12.67 -7.87
CA SER A 13 -12.24 -13.59 -7.41
C SER A 13 -12.60 -13.38 -5.94
N ALA A 14 -11.59 -13.24 -5.07
CA ALA A 14 -11.79 -12.98 -3.64
C ALA A 14 -12.46 -11.62 -3.41
N MET A 15 -12.02 -10.57 -4.12
CA MET A 15 -12.60 -9.23 -4.07
C MET A 15 -14.08 -9.25 -4.46
N GLY A 16 -14.44 -9.94 -5.56
CA GLY A 16 -15.83 -10.04 -6.00
C GLY A 16 -16.71 -10.80 -5.00
N SER A 17 -16.17 -11.86 -4.41
CA SER A 17 -16.88 -12.66 -3.39
C SER A 17 -17.11 -11.84 -2.11
N ALA A 18 -16.09 -11.15 -1.61
CA ALA A 18 -16.17 -10.30 -0.43
C ALA A 18 -17.11 -9.10 -0.65
N ALA A 19 -17.11 -8.51 -1.85
CA ALA A 19 -18.06 -7.45 -2.21
C ALA A 19 -19.51 -7.94 -2.16
N ALA A 20 -19.78 -9.17 -2.65
CA ALA A 20 -21.11 -9.75 -2.66
C ALA A 20 -21.64 -10.09 -1.26
N THR A 21 -20.75 -10.44 -0.32
CA THR A 21 -21.10 -10.71 1.08
C THR A 21 -21.12 -9.45 1.95
N GLY A 22 -20.65 -8.31 1.44
CA GLY A 22 -20.52 -7.06 2.19
C GLY A 22 -19.32 -7.01 3.14
N ASP A 23 -18.37 -7.95 3.01
CA ASP A 23 -17.14 -7.98 3.81
C ASP A 23 -16.12 -6.96 3.26
N ARG A 24 -16.16 -5.76 3.81
CA ARG A 24 -15.29 -4.65 3.39
C ARG A 24 -13.82 -4.88 3.74
N LEU A 25 -13.52 -5.60 4.81
CA LEU A 25 -12.14 -5.88 5.22
C LEU A 25 -11.49 -6.85 4.23
N CYS A 26 -12.15 -7.99 3.99
CA CYS A 26 -11.66 -8.98 3.03
C CYS A 26 -11.59 -8.41 1.61
N GLN A 27 -12.57 -7.59 1.21
CA GLN A 27 -12.53 -6.89 -0.07
C GLN A 27 -11.29 -6.00 -0.20
N MET A 28 -11.01 -5.19 0.83
CA MET A 28 -9.85 -4.29 0.87
C MET A 28 -8.52 -5.06 0.81
N GLU A 29 -8.38 -6.14 1.58
CA GLU A 29 -7.18 -6.98 1.58
C GLU A 29 -6.95 -7.64 0.20
N ALA A 30 -8.01 -8.16 -0.41
CA ALA A 30 -7.95 -8.71 -1.76
C ALA A 30 -7.56 -7.64 -2.80
N MET A 31 -8.09 -6.42 -2.66
CA MET A 31 -7.70 -5.29 -3.49
C MET A 31 -6.21 -4.96 -3.33
N ASP A 32 -5.66 -4.88 -2.11
CA ASP A 32 -4.22 -4.62 -1.95
C ASP A 32 -3.37 -5.75 -2.54
N GLY A 33 -3.78 -7.01 -2.38
CA GLY A 33 -3.17 -8.15 -3.08
C GLY A 33 -3.11 -7.96 -4.60
N ALA A 34 -4.24 -7.61 -5.22
CA ALA A 34 -4.34 -7.34 -6.66
C ALA A 34 -3.47 -6.14 -7.08
N ALA A 35 -3.48 -5.07 -6.30
CA ALA A 35 -2.71 -3.86 -6.56
C ALA A 35 -1.19 -4.11 -6.53
N ARG A 36 -0.71 -4.98 -5.64
CA ARG A 36 0.70 -5.43 -5.62
C ARG A 36 1.06 -6.23 -6.88
N CYS A 37 0.18 -7.10 -7.36
CA CYS A 37 0.40 -7.80 -8.64
C CYS A 37 0.50 -6.80 -9.81
N LEU A 38 -0.37 -5.80 -9.86
CA LEU A 38 -0.33 -4.75 -10.87
C LEU A 38 0.97 -3.92 -10.80
N GLU A 39 1.45 -3.60 -9.60
CA GLU A 39 2.74 -2.91 -9.43
C GLU A 39 3.91 -3.72 -10.01
N VAL A 40 3.96 -5.03 -9.75
CA VAL A 40 5.02 -5.88 -10.32
C VAL A 40 4.94 -5.94 -11.85
N LEU A 41 3.73 -6.08 -12.41
CA LEU A 41 3.54 -6.07 -13.87
C LEU A 41 3.93 -4.71 -14.50
N ARG A 42 3.64 -3.61 -13.79
CA ARG A 42 4.02 -2.24 -14.20
C ARG A 42 5.54 -2.07 -14.22
N LEU A 43 6.23 -2.50 -13.16
CA LEU A 43 7.70 -2.46 -13.07
C LEU A 43 8.38 -3.35 -14.10
N GLN A 44 7.72 -4.43 -14.53
CA GLN A 44 8.16 -5.28 -15.65
C GLN A 44 7.79 -4.71 -17.03
N HIS A 45 7.21 -3.51 -17.10
CA HIS A 45 6.72 -2.87 -18.33
C HIS A 45 5.69 -3.71 -19.12
N LYS A 46 4.99 -4.62 -18.46
CA LYS A 46 3.95 -5.47 -19.07
C LYS A 46 2.60 -4.77 -19.20
N ILE A 47 2.38 -3.70 -18.43
CA ILE A 47 1.15 -2.90 -18.44
C ILE A 47 1.46 -1.40 -18.32
N CYS A 48 0.54 -0.57 -18.80
CA CYS A 48 0.59 0.88 -18.65
C CYS A 48 0.30 1.32 -17.19
N ASN A 49 0.86 2.46 -16.78
CA ASN A 49 0.62 3.10 -15.48
C ASN A 49 -0.86 3.42 -15.20
N CYS A 50 -1.72 3.59 -16.23
CA CYS A 50 -3.13 3.94 -16.04
C CYS A 50 -3.90 2.93 -15.18
N ARG A 51 -3.68 1.63 -15.40
CA ARG A 51 -4.41 0.57 -14.70
C ARG A 51 -4.03 0.48 -13.21
N PRO A 52 -2.74 0.44 -12.82
CA PRO A 52 -2.33 0.56 -11.43
C PRO A 52 -2.78 1.87 -10.78
N LEU A 53 -2.77 2.99 -11.50
CA LEU A 53 -3.19 4.29 -10.97
C LEU A 53 -4.67 4.27 -10.57
N GLU A 54 -5.56 3.95 -11.51
CA GLU A 54 -7.01 3.86 -11.26
C GLU A 54 -7.31 2.89 -10.11
N PHE A 55 -6.66 1.73 -10.11
CA PHE A 55 -6.89 0.70 -9.10
C PHE A 55 -6.45 1.16 -7.71
N ASN A 56 -5.29 1.82 -7.59
CA ASN A 56 -4.80 2.32 -6.30
C ASN A 56 -5.61 3.52 -5.79
N THR A 57 -6.12 4.39 -6.66
CA THR A 57 -7.03 5.47 -6.25
C THR A 57 -8.29 4.91 -5.61
N ARG A 58 -8.90 3.88 -6.23
CA ARG A 58 -10.07 3.22 -5.65
C ARG A 58 -9.74 2.47 -4.34
N LEU A 59 -8.58 1.82 -4.27
CA LEU A 59 -8.12 1.18 -3.04
C LEU A 59 -7.91 2.19 -1.90
N LEU A 60 -7.41 3.39 -2.22
CA LEU A 60 -7.22 4.46 -1.23
C LEU A 60 -8.56 4.87 -0.59
N GLU A 61 -9.61 5.02 -1.40
CA GLU A 61 -10.96 5.33 -0.92
C GLU A 61 -11.51 4.22 -0.02
N VAL A 62 -11.39 2.96 -0.45
CA VAL A 62 -11.85 1.79 0.32
C VAL A 62 -11.10 1.70 1.65
N ALA A 63 -9.76 1.76 1.62
CA ALA A 63 -8.92 1.70 2.81
C ALA A 63 -9.22 2.86 3.78
N GLY A 64 -9.47 4.06 3.25
CA GLY A 64 -9.92 5.21 4.04
C GLY A 64 -11.27 4.97 4.72
N SER A 65 -12.24 4.40 3.99
CA SER A 65 -13.57 4.10 4.53
C SER A 65 -13.57 3.01 5.61
N VAL A 66 -12.65 2.05 5.52
CA VAL A 66 -12.44 0.99 6.52
C VAL A 66 -11.66 1.51 7.73
N GLY A 67 -10.89 2.60 7.59
CA GLY A 67 -10.02 3.13 8.62
C GLY A 67 -8.64 2.45 8.69
N ALA A 68 -8.22 1.76 7.62
CA ALA A 68 -6.97 1.03 7.56
C ALA A 68 -5.75 1.96 7.32
N LYS A 69 -5.37 2.73 8.34
CA LYS A 69 -4.36 3.81 8.22
C LYS A 69 -3.02 3.32 7.66
N LEU A 70 -2.50 2.16 8.08
CA LEU A 70 -1.26 1.61 7.52
C LEU A 70 -1.36 1.35 6.01
N LEU A 71 -2.48 0.79 5.56
CA LEU A 71 -2.71 0.57 4.14
C LEU A 71 -2.90 1.89 3.37
N VAL A 72 -3.57 2.88 3.97
CA VAL A 72 -3.69 4.23 3.40
C VAL A 72 -2.31 4.83 3.14
N ARG A 73 -1.38 4.76 4.11
CA ARG A 73 0.02 5.20 3.92
C ARG A 73 0.69 4.43 2.77
N THR A 74 0.62 3.10 2.78
CA THR A 74 1.23 2.24 1.75
C THR A 74 0.72 2.56 0.34
N VAL A 75 -0.59 2.77 0.19
CA VAL A 75 -1.20 3.11 -1.11
C VAL A 75 -0.78 4.51 -1.56
N ARG A 76 -0.67 5.48 -0.64
CA ARG A 76 -0.13 6.82 -0.96
C ARG A 76 1.31 6.75 -1.44
N SER A 77 2.18 5.99 -0.78
CA SER A 77 3.56 5.77 -1.24
C SER A 77 3.59 5.13 -2.63
N ARG A 78 2.69 4.17 -2.91
CA ARG A 78 2.58 3.55 -4.25
C ARG A 78 2.10 4.54 -5.31
N LEU A 79 1.10 5.36 -5.01
CA LEU A 79 0.60 6.42 -5.90
C LEU A 79 1.68 7.44 -6.22
N SER A 80 2.44 7.90 -5.21
CA SER A 80 3.56 8.81 -5.40
C SER A 80 4.57 8.27 -6.42
N ARG A 81 4.94 6.98 -6.31
CA ARG A 81 5.83 6.30 -7.28
C ARG A 81 5.25 6.21 -8.69
N ILE A 82 3.94 5.97 -8.82
CA ILE A 82 3.27 5.91 -10.12
C ILE A 82 3.26 7.30 -10.77
N TYR A 83 2.89 8.35 -10.04
CA TYR A 83 2.90 9.74 -10.52
C TYR A 83 4.31 10.20 -10.91
N GLY A 84 5.33 9.84 -10.12
CA GLY A 84 6.72 10.08 -10.51
C GLY A 84 7.11 9.38 -11.82
N SER A 85 6.61 8.16 -12.05
CA SER A 85 6.83 7.45 -13.32
C SER A 85 6.10 8.08 -14.51
N LEU A 86 5.10 8.93 -14.25
CA LEU A 86 4.35 9.71 -15.25
C LEU A 86 4.94 11.12 -15.46
N GLY A 87 5.91 11.54 -14.64
CA GLY A 87 6.44 12.91 -14.64
C GLY A 87 5.53 13.94 -13.96
N ASP A 88 4.50 13.51 -13.24
CA ASP A 88 3.59 14.38 -12.49
C ASP A 88 4.15 14.63 -11.09
N GLU A 89 5.08 15.58 -10.98
CA GLU A 89 5.76 15.92 -9.73
C GLU A 89 4.82 16.56 -8.69
N GLU A 90 3.75 17.23 -9.12
CA GLU A 90 2.76 17.82 -8.21
C GLU A 90 2.03 16.73 -7.43
N GLN A 91 1.46 15.75 -8.15
CA GLN A 91 0.73 14.66 -7.51
C GLN A 91 1.64 13.71 -6.75
N LYS A 92 2.84 13.44 -7.28
CA LYS A 92 3.87 12.70 -6.55
C LYS A 92 4.13 13.33 -5.18
N GLY A 93 4.42 14.64 -5.14
CA GLY A 93 4.71 15.36 -3.90
C GLY A 93 3.49 15.47 -2.98
N HIS A 94 2.28 15.59 -3.52
CA HIS A 94 1.05 15.57 -2.74
C HIS A 94 0.88 14.25 -1.97
N HIS A 95 1.02 13.12 -2.65
CA HIS A 95 0.90 11.80 -2.03
C HIS A 95 2.04 11.51 -1.04
N GLU A 96 3.25 11.94 -1.35
CA GLU A 96 4.42 11.81 -0.46
C GLU A 96 4.21 12.54 0.86
N ARG A 97 3.81 13.83 0.82
CA ARG A 97 3.52 14.62 2.04
C ARG A 97 2.44 13.98 2.91
N LEU A 98 1.37 13.47 2.30
CA LEU A 98 0.29 12.82 3.05
C LEU A 98 0.69 11.46 3.62
N ALA A 99 1.63 10.74 2.99
CA ALA A 99 2.19 9.52 3.55
C ALA A 99 3.10 9.82 4.75
N ILE A 100 3.92 10.88 4.67
CA ILE A 100 4.79 11.34 5.77
C ILE A 100 3.96 11.82 6.96
N ALA A 101 2.93 12.65 6.74
CA ALA A 101 2.05 13.10 7.82
C ALA A 101 1.38 11.90 8.55
N MET A 102 1.01 10.86 7.79
CA MET A 102 0.44 9.65 8.39
C MET A 102 1.45 8.79 9.15
N GLU A 103 2.72 8.81 8.74
CA GLU A 103 3.81 8.17 9.48
C GLU A 103 4.05 8.84 10.83
N GLU A 104 3.98 10.17 10.87
CA GLU A 104 4.07 10.98 12.09
C GLU A 104 2.87 10.73 13.01
N ASP A 105 1.64 10.77 12.48
CA ASP A 105 0.40 10.51 13.23
C ASP A 105 0.33 9.11 13.84
N LEU A 106 1.04 8.15 13.27
CA LEU A 106 1.09 6.75 13.71
C LEU A 106 2.36 6.43 14.51
N GLU A 107 3.23 7.41 14.75
CA GLU A 107 4.51 7.25 15.46
C GLU A 107 5.36 6.10 14.90
N LEU A 108 5.36 5.93 13.58
CA LEU A 108 6.06 4.82 12.90
C LEU A 108 7.56 5.10 12.74
N ARG A 109 8.22 5.55 13.81
CA ARG A 109 9.65 5.86 13.84
C ARG A 109 10.36 5.03 14.90
N CYS A 110 11.46 4.41 14.51
CA CYS A 110 12.30 3.67 15.44
C CYS A 110 12.89 4.61 16.49
N GLY A 111 12.72 4.28 17.77
CA GLY A 111 13.22 5.09 18.89
C GLY A 111 14.76 5.22 18.98
N SER A 112 15.53 4.47 18.19
CA SER A 112 17.00 4.49 18.21
C SER A 112 17.62 5.11 16.96
N CYS A 113 17.19 4.74 15.76
CA CYS A 113 17.74 5.29 14.51
C CYS A 113 16.86 6.39 13.90
N ASN A 114 15.65 6.59 14.41
CA ASN A 114 14.66 7.54 13.91
C ASN A 114 14.16 7.28 12.46
N GLU A 115 14.60 6.18 11.86
CA GLU A 115 14.12 5.72 10.56
C GLU A 115 12.68 5.21 10.66
N PRO A 116 11.89 5.36 9.58
CA PRO A 116 10.54 4.86 9.56
C PRO A 116 10.49 3.34 9.48
N PHE A 117 9.40 2.75 9.98
CA PHE A 117 9.11 1.31 9.81
C PHE A 117 7.71 1.04 9.26
N GLY A 118 7.43 -0.20 8.89
CA GLY A 118 6.10 -0.69 8.50
C GLY A 118 5.72 -0.49 7.03
N LEU A 119 6.65 -0.03 6.19
CA LEU A 119 6.50 -0.09 4.72
C LEU A 119 7.13 -1.36 4.15
N GLU A 120 8.25 -1.77 4.72
CA GLU A 120 8.96 -3.00 4.37
C GLU A 120 8.83 -4.02 5.48
N SER A 121 9.34 -5.23 5.24
CA SER A 121 9.45 -6.25 6.28
C SER A 121 10.62 -5.90 7.19
N ASP A 122 10.39 -4.96 8.11
CA ASP A 122 11.33 -4.56 9.13
C ASP A 122 11.45 -5.64 10.23
N SER A 123 12.67 -5.92 10.66
CA SER A 123 12.89 -6.66 11.91
C SER A 123 12.69 -5.69 13.07
N LEU A 124 11.66 -5.88 13.88
CA LEU A 124 11.28 -4.97 14.95
C LEU A 124 11.32 -5.66 16.32
N GLU A 125 11.80 -4.95 17.34
CA GLU A 125 11.71 -5.34 18.74
C GLU A 125 10.89 -4.33 19.55
N ALA A 126 10.07 -4.82 20.47
CA ALA A 126 9.37 -4.00 21.43
C ALA A 126 10.12 -4.05 22.77
N LEU A 127 10.59 -2.90 23.24
CA LEU A 127 11.25 -2.80 24.54
C LEU A 127 10.22 -2.87 25.70
N PRO A 128 10.65 -3.22 26.92
CA PRO A 128 9.78 -3.16 28.10
C PRO A 128 9.18 -1.77 28.38
N CYS A 129 9.81 -0.71 27.90
CA CYS A 129 9.31 0.67 27.95
C CYS A 129 8.35 1.03 26.80
N SER A 130 7.83 0.02 26.08
CA SER A 130 6.88 0.15 24.96
C SER A 130 7.38 0.88 23.71
N HIS A 131 8.68 1.23 23.64
CA HIS A 131 9.27 1.72 22.41
C HIS A 131 9.46 0.58 21.41
N ILE A 132 9.19 0.88 20.13
CA ILE A 132 9.46 -0.01 19.01
C ILE A 132 10.80 0.41 18.39
N LEU A 133 11.71 -0.54 18.22
CA LEU A 133 13.01 -0.35 17.59
C LEU A 133 13.15 -1.29 16.40
N HIS A 134 13.97 -0.89 15.42
CA HIS A 134 14.59 -1.85 14.51
C HIS A 134 15.52 -2.77 15.29
N ALA A 135 15.31 -4.07 15.19
CA ALA A 135 16.17 -5.08 15.79
C ALA A 135 17.56 -5.03 15.12
N ARG A 136 18.61 -5.21 15.94
CA ARG A 136 20.01 -5.23 15.48
C ARG A 136 20.39 -6.55 14.82
#